data_AF-A0A087RXR7-F1
#
_entry.id   AF-A0A087RXR7-F1
#
_cell.length_a   1.000
_cell.length_b   1.000
_cell.length_c   1.000
_cell.angle_alpha   90.00
_cell.angle_beta   90.00
_cell.angle_gamma   90.00
#
_symmetry.space_group_name_H-M   'P 1'
#
loop_
_entity.id
_entity.type
_entity.pdbx_description
1 polymer ?
#
loop_
_entity_poly.entity_id
_entity_poly.type
_entity_poly.pdbx_seq_one_letter_code
_entity_poly.pdbx_strand_id
1 'polypeptide(L)'
;MVNFEKVYKKVALQVIDRCHGGIRIKKHGRIIQVYDPKRLWSDGLVGLVIKEECKLANLRDWEIAHVRRHIIEELISRPQD
;
A
#
# COMPACT_ATOMS: atom_id res chain seq x y z
N MET A 1 -13.33 -3.98 21.41
CA MET A 1 -12.01 -3.47 21.01
C MET A 1 -11.91 -3.54 19.50
N VAL A 2 -11.69 -2.42 18.83
CA VAL A 2 -11.47 -2.42 17.37
C VAL A 2 -10.07 -2.97 17.13
N ASN A 3 -9.96 -4.07 16.38
CA ASN A 3 -8.64 -4.59 15.98
C ASN A 3 -8.06 -3.66 14.90
N PHE A 4 -7.23 -2.71 15.34
CA PHE A 4 -6.55 -1.77 14.45
C PHE A 4 -5.73 -2.48 13.36
N GLU A 5 -5.13 -3.63 13.64
CA GLU A 5 -4.45 -4.46 12.62
C GLU A 5 -5.37 -4.87 11.46
N LYS A 6 -6.63 -5.22 11.75
CA LYS A 6 -7.60 -5.57 10.70
C LYS A 6 -7.95 -4.34 9.86
N VAL A 7 -8.02 -3.17 10.48
CA VAL A 7 -8.27 -1.90 9.78
C VAL A 7 -7.09 -1.58 8.88
N TYR A 8 -5.86 -1.63 9.38
CA TYR A 8 -4.67 -1.33 8.58
C TYR A 8 -4.52 -2.29 7.41
N LYS A 9 -4.78 -3.59 7.62
CA LYS A 9 -4.76 -4.59 6.55
C LYS A 9 -5.83 -4.31 5.49
N LYS A 10 -7.04 -3.92 5.91
CA LYS A 10 -8.13 -3.56 4.98
C LYS A 10 -7.77 -2.34 4.13
N VAL A 11 -7.25 -1.29 4.76
CA VAL A 11 -6.81 -0.07 4.05
C VAL A 11 -5.66 -0.38 3.09
N ALA A 12 -4.72 -1.22 3.50
CA ALA A 12 -3.63 -1.68 2.63
C ALA A 12 -4.15 -2.37 1.37
N LEU A 13 -5.15 -3.25 1.50
CA LEU A 13 -5.78 -3.91 0.35
C LEU A 13 -6.51 -2.93 -0.58
N GLN A 14 -7.20 -1.93 -0.02
CA GLN A 14 -7.86 -0.89 -0.81
C GLN A 14 -6.86 -0.06 -1.62
N VAL A 15 -5.73 0.30 -1.02
CA VAL A 15 -4.64 0.99 -1.75
C VAL A 15 -4.12 0.12 -2.89
N ILE A 16 -3.87 -1.17 -2.65
CA ILE A 16 -3.36 -2.09 -3.67
C ILE A 16 -4.36 -2.23 -4.82
N ASP A 17 -5.65 -2.38 -4.51
CA ASP A 17 -6.74 -2.48 -5.49
C ASP A 17 -6.87 -1.20 -6.32
N ARG A 18 -6.85 -0.03 -5.68
CA ARG A 18 -6.96 1.29 -6.33
C ARG A 18 -5.78 1.60 -7.25
N CYS A 19 -4.59 1.16 -6.87
CA CYS A 19 -3.40 1.25 -7.71
C CYS A 19 -3.36 0.15 -8.78
N HIS A 20 -4.35 -0.76 -8.85
CA HIS A 20 -4.39 -1.93 -9.73
C HIS A 20 -3.11 -2.78 -9.68
N GLY A 21 -2.47 -2.82 -8.52
CA GLY A 21 -1.17 -3.48 -8.35
C GLY A 21 0.04 -2.71 -8.87
N GLY A 22 -0.12 -1.61 -9.61
CA GLY A 22 0.91 -0.75 -10.24
C GLY A 22 1.78 0.07 -9.31
N ILE A 23 2.07 -0.48 -8.15
CA ILE A 23 2.82 0.17 -7.09
C ILE A 23 4.31 -0.15 -7.28
N ARG A 24 5.12 0.90 -7.44
CA ARG A 24 6.57 0.80 -7.43
C ARG A 24 7.11 1.21 -6.05
N ILE A 25 7.56 0.25 -5.26
CA ILE A 25 8.23 0.51 -3.97
C ILE A 25 9.68 0.10 -4.04
N LYS A 26 10.60 0.97 -3.61
CA LYS A 26 12.00 0.59 -3.40
C LYS A 26 12.19 0.14 -1.96
N LYS A 27 12.63 -1.09 -1.73
CA LYS A 27 13.00 -1.61 -0.41
C LYS A 27 14.42 -2.17 -0.46
N HIS A 28 15.33 -1.62 0.36
CA HIS A 28 16.74 -2.03 0.43
C HIS A 28 17.43 -2.19 -0.94
N GLY A 29 17.26 -1.21 -1.83
CA GLY A 29 17.86 -1.23 -3.17
C GLY A 29 17.17 -2.14 -4.20
N ARG A 30 16.19 -2.96 -3.79
CA ARG A 30 15.37 -3.76 -4.71
C ARG A 30 14.10 -2.99 -5.08
N ILE A 31 13.86 -2.85 -6.37
CA ILE A 31 12.61 -2.30 -6.89
C ILE A 31 11.59 -3.42 -6.82
N ILE A 32 10.65 -3.32 -5.89
CA ILE A 32 9.43 -4.11 -5.87
C ILE A 32 8.48 -3.40 -6.83
N GLN A 33 8.55 -3.79 -8.10
CA GLN A 33 7.57 -3.40 -9.11
C GLN A 33 6.48 -4.47 -9.07
N VAL A 34 5.26 -4.06 -8.75
CA VAL A 34 4.11 -4.96 -8.81
C VAL A 34 3.18 -4.47 -9.90
N TYR A 35 2.58 -5.45 -10.57
CA TYR A 35 1.50 -5.48 -11.55
C TYR A 35 1.21 -4.24 -12.42
N ASP A 36 1.14 -4.47 -13.73
CA ASP A 36 0.77 -3.52 -14.79
C ASP A 36 1.86 -2.49 -15.20
N PRO A 37 2.68 -2.82 -16.21
CA PRO A 37 3.69 -1.90 -16.73
C PRO A 37 3.10 -0.69 -17.47
N LYS A 38 1.78 -0.69 -17.77
CA LYS A 38 1.12 0.41 -18.48
C LYS A 38 0.64 1.53 -17.56
N ARG A 39 0.43 1.26 -16.26
CA ARG A 39 -0.03 2.23 -15.25
C ARG A 39 0.86 2.20 -14.01
N LEU A 40 2.14 2.50 -14.21
CA LEU A 40 3.10 2.60 -13.11
C LEU A 40 2.83 3.87 -12.29
N TRP A 41 2.50 3.71 -11.01
CA TRP A 41 2.39 4.82 -10.08
C TRP A 41 3.77 5.18 -9.52
N SER A 42 4.16 6.45 -9.65
CA SER A 42 5.38 6.99 -9.03
C SER A 42 5.30 6.90 -7.50
N ASP A 43 6.45 6.77 -6.83
CA ASP A 43 6.54 6.66 -5.35
C ASP A 43 5.77 7.78 -4.62
N GLY A 44 5.82 9.01 -5.17
CA GLY A 44 5.06 10.15 -4.66
C GLY A 44 3.54 10.01 -4.82
N LEU A 45 3.05 9.49 -5.95
CA LEU A 45 1.62 9.29 -6.17
C LEU A 45 1.07 8.17 -5.29
N VAL A 46 1.83 7.09 -5.13
CA VAL A 46 1.48 6.00 -4.19
C VAL A 46 1.38 6.55 -2.77
N GLY A 47 2.30 7.42 -2.35
CA GLY A 47 2.25 8.09 -1.05
C GLY A 47 1.00 8.94 -0.85
N LEU A 48 0.51 9.61 -1.90
CA LEU A 48 -0.74 10.37 -1.86
C LEU A 48 -1.97 9.47 -1.74
N VAL A 49 -2.02 8.37 -2.50
CA VAL A 49 -3.12 7.39 -2.41
C VAL A 49 -3.19 6.78 -1.01
N ILE A 50 -2.05 6.40 -0.42
CA ILE A 50 -2.03 5.87 0.95
C ILE A 50 -2.56 6.91 1.94
N LYS A 51 -2.13 8.18 1.81
CA LYS A 51 -2.61 9.27 2.68
C LYS A 51 -4.12 9.47 2.54
N GLU A 52 -4.65 9.43 1.33
CA GLU A 52 -6.07 9.61 1.08
C GLU A 52 -6.89 8.46 1.68
N GLU A 53 -6.50 7.20 1.44
CA GLU A 53 -7.17 6.01 1.99
C GLU A 53 -7.09 5.99 3.53
N CYS A 54 -5.96 6.38 4.11
CA CYS A 54 -5.83 6.50 5.57
C CYS A 54 -6.74 7.59 6.14
N LYS A 55 -6.88 8.73 5.46
CA LYS A 55 -7.78 9.82 5.86
C LYS A 55 -9.25 9.39 5.79
N LEU A 56 -9.64 8.64 4.75
CA LEU A 56 -10.98 8.07 4.61
C LEU A 56 -11.29 7.06 5.72
N ALA A 57 -10.29 6.29 6.14
CA ALA A 57 -10.39 5.36 7.26
C ALA A 57 -10.23 6.00 8.65
N ASN A 58 -10.13 7.34 8.72
CA ASN A 58 -9.95 8.12 9.94
C ASN A 58 -8.71 7.71 10.76
N LEU A 59 -7.63 7.33 10.07
CA LEU A 59 -6.35 6.96 10.65
C LEU A 59 -5.47 8.19 10.85
N ARG A 60 -4.65 8.19 11.90
CA ARG A 60 -3.65 9.24 12.18
C ARG A 60 -2.42 9.08 11.31
N ASP A 61 -1.65 10.16 11.15
CA ASP A 61 -0.45 10.18 10.30
C ASP A 61 0.60 9.12 10.68
N TRP A 62 0.75 8.80 11.96
CA TRP A 62 1.68 7.76 12.40
C TRP A 62 1.19 6.34 12.04
N GLU A 63 -0.12 6.13 11.85
CA GLU A 63 -0.72 4.86 11.45
C GLU A 63 -0.45 4.54 9.97
N ILE A 64 -0.15 5.57 9.16
CA ILE A 64 0.23 5.44 7.75
C ILE A 64 1.46 4.53 7.59
N ALA A 65 2.41 4.60 8.54
CA ALA A 65 3.60 3.72 8.51
C ALA A 65 3.22 2.24 8.68
N HIS A 66 2.21 1.94 9.49
CA HIS A 66 1.69 0.58 9.67
C HIS A 66 0.97 0.09 8.42
N VAL A 67 0.13 0.93 7.81
CA VAL A 67 -0.53 0.62 6.53
C VAL A 67 0.50 0.37 5.43
N ARG A 68 1.51 1.23 5.31
CA ARG A 68 2.60 1.06 4.32
C ARG A 68 3.36 -0.25 4.53
N ARG A 69 3.61 -0.64 5.78
CA ARG A 69 4.22 -1.93 6.10
C ARG A 69 3.36 -3.09 5.60
N HIS A 70 2.05 -3.07 5.89
CA HIS A 70 1.14 -4.11 5.44
C HIS A 70 0.97 -4.17 3.92
N ILE A 71 1.00 -3.02 3.23
CA ILE A 71 1.03 -2.98 1.77
C ILE A 71 2.26 -3.74 1.26
N ILE A 72 3.44 -3.46 1.80
CA ILE A 72 4.67 -4.15 1.41
C ILE A 72 4.60 -5.65 1.73
N GLU A 73 4.11 -6.03 2.91
CA GLU A 73 3.95 -7.44 3.31
C GLU A 73 2.98 -8.19 2.38
N GLU A 74 1.81 -7.61 2.07
CA GLU A 74 0.84 -8.20 1.14
C GLU A 74 1.40 -8.29 -0.29
N LEU A 75 2.14 -7.27 -0.74
CA LEU A 75 2.77 -7.27 -2.07
C LEU A 75 3.92 -8.29 -2.17
N ILE A 76 4.65 -8.56 -1.09
CA ILE A 76 5.69 -9.61 -1.06
C ILE A 76 5.04 -10.99 -0.95
N SER A 77 3.95 -11.11 -0.20
CA SER A 77 3.26 -12.39 0.05
C SER A 77 2.39 -12.86 -1.11
N ARG A 78 2.04 -12.00 -2.07
CA ARG A 78 1.37 -12.39 -3.32
C ARG A 78 2.42 -12.75 -4.37
N PRO A 79 2.70 -14.04 -4.62
CA PRO A 79 3.60 -14.46 -5.68
C PRO A 79 3.06 -14.01 -7.05
N GLN A 80 3.97 -13.65 -7.95
CA GLN A 80 3.71 -13.49 -9.39
C GLN A 80 3.25 -14.85 -9.92
N ASP A 81 2.00 -14.96 -10.33
CA ASP A 81 1.53 -15.99 -11.28
C ASP A 81 1.40 -15.34 -12.65
#